data_AF-A0A8J7D8S0-F1
#
_entry.id   AF-A0A8J7D8S0-F1
#
_cell.length_a   1.000
_cell.length_b   1.000
_cell.length_c   1.000
_cell.angle_alpha   90.00
_cell.angle_beta   90.00
_cell.angle_gamma   90.00
#
_symmetry.space_group_name_H-M   'P 1'
#
loop_
_entity.id
_entity.type
_entity.pdbx_description
1 polymer ?
#
loop_
_entity_poly.entity_id
_entity_poly.type
_entity_poly.pdbx_seq_one_letter_code
_entity_poly.pdbx_strand_id
1 'polypeptide(L)' 'MTQPNILELAKEGNTQAIAATINYLLQHKYITAKVALKDVCLHVILESAHIP' A
#
# COMPACT_ATOMS: atom_id res chain seq x y z
N MET A 1 8.33 -7.79 15.04
CA MET A 1 7.66 -9.03 14.52
C MET A 1 6.49 -8.56 13.66
N THR A 2 6.31 -8.82 12.36
CA THR A 2 6.99 -9.60 11.30
C THR A 2 6.79 -8.85 9.97
N GLN A 3 7.73 -7.99 9.58
CA GLN A 3 7.81 -7.44 8.21
C GLN A 3 7.86 -8.51 7.09
N PRO A 4 8.42 -9.73 7.27
CA PRO A 4 8.38 -10.74 6.19
C PRO A 4 6.96 -11.16 5.81
N ASN A 5 6.02 -11.21 6.77
CA ASN A 5 4.68 -11.74 6.50
C ASN A 5 3.85 -10.83 5.59
N ILE A 6 4.00 -9.51 5.72
CA ILE A 6 3.25 -8.55 4.88
C ILE A 6 3.79 -8.55 3.46
N LEU A 7 5.10 -8.66 3.26
CA LEU A 7 5.67 -8.70 1.91
C LEU A 7 5.29 -9.99 1.17
N GLU A 8 5.30 -11.13 1.86
CA GLU A 8 4.87 -12.41 1.28
C GLU A 8 3.38 -12.36 0.90
N LEU A 9 2.51 -11.90 1.81
CA LEU A 9 1.09 -11.71 1.52
C LEU A 9 0.84 -10.74 0.35
N ALA A 10 1.66 -9.69 0.22
CA ALA A 10 1.56 -8.76 -0.89
C ALA A 10 1.90 -9.42 -2.24
N LYS A 11 2.90 -10.31 -2.26
CA LYS A 11 3.25 -11.11 -3.45
C LYS A 11 2.14 -12.11 -3.81
N GLU A 12 1.40 -12.61 -2.83
CA GLU A 12 0.24 -13.48 -3.04
C GLU A 12 -1.00 -12.73 -3.56
N GLY A 13 -0.94 -11.40 -3.68
CA GLY A 13 -2.04 -10.58 -4.19
C GLY A 13 -2.99 -10.07 -3.11
N ASN A 14 -2.62 -10.16 -1.82
CA ASN A 14 -3.44 -9.62 -0.75
C ASN A 14 -3.47 -8.09 -0.81
N THR A 15 -4.62 -7.51 -1.17
CA THR A 15 -4.82 -6.07 -1.35
C THR A 15 -4.41 -5.23 -0.12
N GLN A 16 -4.72 -5.71 1.09
CA GLN A 16 -4.38 -5.01 2.33
C GLN A 16 -2.87 -5.04 2.58
N ALA A 17 -2.23 -6.18 2.31
CA ALA A 17 -0.79 -6.31 2.45
C ALA A 17 -0.05 -5.44 1.43
N ILE A 18 -0.53 -5.37 0.18
CA ILE A 18 -0.01 -4.46 -0.85
C ILE A 18 -0.13 -3.01 -0.38
N ALA A 19 -1.29 -2.60 0.15
CA ALA A 19 -1.47 -1.26 0.71
C ALA A 19 -0.47 -0.96 1.82
N ALA A 20 -0.30 -1.89 2.77
CA ALA A 20 0.61 -1.75 3.89
C ALA A 20 2.07 -1.65 3.42
N THR A 21 2.49 -2.48 2.45
CA THR A 21 3.84 -2.43 1.87
C THR A 21 4.10 -1.10 1.18
N ILE A 22 3.18 -0.60 0.35
CA ILE A 22 3.35 0.67 -0.34
C ILE A 22 3.41 1.84 0.66
N ASN A 23 2.51 1.87 1.65
CA ASN A 23 2.53 2.90 2.69
C ASN A 23 3.82 2.87 3.52
N TYR A 24 4.33 1.68 3.86
CA TYR A 24 5.59 1.55 4.57
C TYR A 24 6.76 2.17 3.80
N LEU A 25 6.82 1.93 2.47
CA LEU A 25 7.85 2.51 1.60
C LEU A 25 7.71 4.03 1.42
N LEU A 26 6.47 4.53 1.42
CA LEU A 26 6.15 5.95 1.18
C LEU A 26 6.01 6.79 2.46
N GLN A 27 6.12 6.18 3.64
CA GLN A 27 5.92 6.83 4.94
C GLN A 27 6.77 8.11 5.08
N HIS A 28 8.03 8.08 4.62
CA HIS A 28 8.96 9.20 4.71
C HIS A 28 8.62 10.37 3.77
N LYS A 29 7.71 10.18 2.82
CA LYS A 29 7.30 11.20 1.85
C LYS A 29 5.98 11.88 2.23
N TYR A 30 5.39 11.53 3.37
CA TYR A 30 4.05 12.01 3.78
C TYR A 30 2.98 11.71 2.71
N ILE A 31 3.15 10.60 1.99
CA ILE A 31 2.23 10.11 0.97
C ILE A 31 1.55 8.85 1.51
N THR A 32 0.22 8.83 1.43
CA THR A 32 -0.61 7.67 1.74
C THR A 32 -1.06 6.98 0.46
N ALA A 33 -0.87 5.66 0.40
CA ALA A 33 -1.39 4.84 -0.68
C ALA A 33 -2.72 4.20 -0.29
N LYS A 34 -3.75 4.41 -1.10
CA LYS A 34 -5.06 3.76 -0.99
C LYS A 34 -5.12 2.69 -2.06
N VAL A 35 -5.20 1.43 -1.66
CA VAL A 35 -5.25 0.28 -2.58
C VAL A 35 -6.61 -0.39 -2.47
N ALA A 36 -7.26 -0.61 -3.60
CA ALA A 36 -8.51 -1.33 -3.68
C ALA A 36 -8.52 -2.23 -4.91
N LEU A 37 -9.15 -3.40 -4.80
CA LEU A 37 -9.46 -4.22 -5.96
C LEU A 37 -10.80 -3.72 -6.53
N LYS A 38 -10.81 -3.27 -7.78
CA LYS A 38 -12.02 -2.92 -8.51
C LYS A 38 -12.15 -3.88 -9.69
N ASP A 39 -13.19 -4.71 -9.64
CA ASP A 39 -13.37 -5.82 -10.58
C ASP A 39 -12.14 -6.75 -10.52
N VAL A 40 -11.45 -6.97 -11.63
CA VAL A 40 -10.19 -7.73 -11.70
C VAL A 40 -8.92 -6.87 -11.59
N CYS A 41 -9.05 -5.56 -11.39
CA CYS A 41 -7.93 -4.62 -11.44
C CYS A 41 -7.55 -4.11 -10.05
N LEU A 42 -6.23 -4.07 -9.78
CA LEU A 42 -5.69 -3.42 -8.60
C LEU A 42 -5.59 -1.90 -8.84
N HIS A 43 -6.40 -1.13 -8.13
CA HIS A 43 -6.34 0.33 -8.14
C HIS A 43 -5.49 0.83 -6.98
N VAL A 44 -4.49 1.64 -7.30
CA VAL A 44 -3.60 2.28 -6.34
C VAL A 44 -3.71 3.79 -6.53
N ILE A 45 -4.18 4.50 -5.51
CA ILE A 45 -4.25 5.96 -5.48
C ILE A 45 -3.24 6.45 -4.46
N LEU A 46 -2.36 7.36 -4.87
CA LEU A 46 -1.41 8.02 -3.99
C LEU A 46 -1.93 9.41 -3.63
N GLU A 47 -2.08 9.66 -2.34
CA GLU A 47 -2.52 10.94 -1.79
C GLU A 47 -1.37 11.54 -0.98
N SER A 48 -0.93 12.74 -1.36
CA SER A 48 0.04 13.50 -0.56
C SER A 48 -0.70 14.32 0.49
N ALA A 49 -0.13 14.46 1.67
CA ALA A 49 -0.53 15.54 2.56
C ALA A 49 -0.32 16.88 1.83
N HIS A 50 -1.35 17.72 1.77
CA HIS A 50 -1.22 19.09 1.29
C HIS A 50 -0.52 19.89 2.38
N ILE A 51 0.78 20.14 2.18
CA ILE A 51 1.59 20.93 3.10
C ILE A 51 1.44 22.41 2.69
N PRO A 52 1.08 23.32 3.62
CA PRO A 52 0.83 24.75 3.32
C PRO A 52 2.07 25.50 2.82
#